data_AF-A0A2N5RXN4-F1
#
_entry.id   AF-A0A2N5RXN4-F1
#
_cell.length_a   1.000
_cell.length_b   1.000
_cell.length_c   1.000
_cell.angle_alpha   90.00
_cell.angle_beta   90.00
_cell.angle_gamma   90.00
#
_symmetry.space_group_name_H-M   'P 1'
#
loop_
_entity.id
_entity.type
_entity.pdbx_description
1 polymer ?
#
loop_
_entity_poly.entity_id
_entity_poly.type
_entity_poly.pdbx_seq_one_letter_code
_entity_poly.pdbx_strand_id
1 'polypeptide(L)'
;MALPTSTSMDIPAISTAPPLPKTGSDSMLDSIISQNPYFSAGFGLMGVGVALSGLKRSSTLLFNLAQRRLLVTLEISSKDRSYLWFLNWMSKQSRKNSSTNQLAAETSYRQLADGTHEVDFALVPGPGNHYFKFQRAWFQVKRERDGKLIDLNSGTPWETLMLTTLSRDRKLLVDLLKEAKSVSMRTEEGKIVIYTSSGGAEWRPFGQPRTKRPLSSVVLDQGMKETLVADIKEFMGRARWYGDRGIPYRRGYLLHGPPGSGKS
;
A
#
# COMPACT_ATOMS: atom_id res chain seq x y z
N MET A 1 116.43 -32.71 -44.29
CA MET A 1 116.55 -31.83 -43.11
C MET A 1 115.13 -31.47 -42.67
N ALA A 2 114.76 -31.92 -41.46
CA ALA A 2 113.60 -31.55 -40.63
C ALA A 2 112.15 -31.68 -41.19
N LEU A 3 111.43 -32.71 -40.69
CA LEU A 3 110.03 -32.61 -40.24
C LEU A 3 109.95 -31.60 -39.07
N PRO A 4 108.82 -30.91 -38.80
CA PRO A 4 107.66 -31.51 -38.10
C PRO A 4 106.32 -30.85 -38.55
N THR A 5 105.09 -31.12 -38.10
CA THR A 5 104.48 -31.82 -36.95
C THR A 5 102.99 -31.97 -37.28
N SER A 6 102.39 -33.11 -36.97
CA SER A 6 100.94 -33.30 -36.89
C SER A 6 100.40 -32.75 -35.57
N THR A 7 99.37 -31.91 -35.61
CA THR A 7 98.60 -31.50 -34.41
C THR A 7 97.12 -31.88 -34.59
N SER A 8 96.60 -32.40 -33.49
CA SER A 8 95.36 -33.14 -33.25
C SER A 8 94.06 -32.32 -33.35
N MET A 9 92.98 -33.09 -33.45
CA MET A 9 91.55 -32.77 -33.40
C MET A 9 91.14 -31.75 -32.32
N ASP A 10 90.06 -31.02 -32.60
CA ASP A 10 89.00 -30.75 -31.61
C ASP A 10 87.66 -30.46 -32.31
N ILE A 11 86.64 -31.25 -31.96
CA ILE A 11 85.23 -31.06 -32.33
C ILE A 11 84.59 -30.23 -31.21
N PRO A 12 84.01 -29.04 -31.48
CA PRO A 12 83.21 -28.37 -30.47
C PRO A 12 81.76 -28.85 -30.53
N ALA A 13 81.29 -29.32 -29.38
CA ALA A 13 79.90 -29.69 -29.10
C ALA A 13 78.94 -28.52 -29.36
N ILE A 14 77.84 -28.78 -30.07
CA ILE A 14 76.75 -27.82 -30.26
C ILE A 14 75.93 -27.77 -28.96
N SER A 15 76.03 -26.62 -28.31
CA SER A 15 75.31 -26.23 -27.10
C SER A 15 73.84 -25.93 -27.38
N THR A 16 72.97 -26.61 -26.62
CA THR A 16 71.60 -26.26 -26.15
C THR A 16 70.70 -25.31 -26.96
N ALA A 17 69.50 -25.81 -27.25
CA ALA A 17 68.34 -25.12 -27.79
C ALA A 17 67.96 -23.81 -27.03
N PRO A 18 67.36 -22.81 -27.72
CA PRO A 18 66.86 -21.60 -27.07
C PRO A 18 65.58 -21.87 -26.27
N PRO A 19 65.35 -21.21 -25.12
CA PRO A 19 64.08 -21.37 -24.39
C PRO A 19 62.96 -20.60 -25.10
N LEU A 20 61.76 -21.19 -25.12
CA LEU A 20 60.54 -20.55 -25.61
C LEU A 20 60.21 -19.28 -24.81
N PRO A 21 59.65 -18.22 -25.44
CA PRO A 21 59.19 -17.04 -24.73
C PRO A 21 57.97 -17.40 -23.89
N LYS A 22 58.06 -17.15 -22.57
CA LYS A 22 56.91 -17.22 -21.66
C LYS A 22 55.93 -16.12 -22.03
N THR A 23 54.74 -16.51 -22.48
CA THR A 23 53.57 -15.66 -22.69
C THR A 23 53.12 -15.05 -21.35
N GLY A 24 53.65 -13.87 -21.05
CA GLY A 24 53.19 -13.02 -19.95
C GLY A 24 52.24 -11.96 -20.46
N SER A 25 50.95 -12.14 -20.21
CA SER A 25 49.89 -11.12 -20.39
C SER A 25 50.07 -9.89 -19.49
N ASP A 26 51.06 -9.92 -18.58
CA ASP A 26 51.36 -8.83 -17.65
C ASP A 26 52.27 -7.75 -18.28
N SER A 27 52.84 -8.01 -19.45
CA SER A 27 53.90 -7.16 -20.03
C SER A 27 53.42 -5.93 -20.81
N MET A 28 52.15 -5.87 -21.26
CA MET A 28 51.65 -4.72 -22.03
C MET A 28 51.14 -3.57 -21.17
N LEU A 29 50.52 -3.86 -20.03
CA LEU A 29 50.04 -2.81 -19.13
C LEU A 29 51.21 -2.20 -18.34
N ASP A 30 52.13 -3.04 -17.85
CA ASP A 30 53.30 -2.58 -17.10
C ASP A 30 54.26 -1.75 -17.97
N SER A 31 54.45 -2.13 -19.25
CA SER A 31 55.33 -1.37 -20.16
C SER A 31 54.75 -0.01 -20.57
N ILE A 32 53.43 0.11 -20.71
CA ILE A 32 52.76 1.40 -20.99
C ILE A 32 52.77 2.31 -19.76
N ILE A 33 52.64 1.74 -18.56
CA ILE A 33 52.67 2.48 -17.28
C ILE A 33 54.08 2.97 -16.95
N SER A 34 55.13 2.19 -17.25
CA SER A 34 56.52 2.54 -16.93
C SER A 34 57.17 3.51 -17.91
N GLN A 35 56.72 3.56 -19.17
CA GLN A 35 57.39 4.33 -20.22
C GLN A 35 57.00 5.81 -20.28
N ASN A 36 55.90 6.23 -19.63
CA ASN A 36 55.49 7.63 -19.71
C ASN A 36 54.72 8.09 -18.45
N PRO A 37 55.37 8.85 -17.54
CA PRO A 37 54.75 9.27 -16.28
C PRO A 37 53.50 10.13 -16.48
N TYR A 38 53.38 10.85 -17.60
CA TYR A 38 52.18 11.60 -17.96
C TYR A 38 50.97 10.70 -18.31
N PHE A 39 51.20 9.49 -18.84
CA PHE A 39 50.14 8.54 -19.15
C PHE A 39 49.70 7.72 -17.92
N SER A 40 50.59 7.50 -16.96
CA SER A 40 50.27 6.85 -15.68
C SER A 40 49.16 7.58 -14.90
N ALA A 41 49.14 8.91 -14.96
CA ALA A 41 48.08 9.73 -14.36
C ALA A 41 46.71 9.51 -15.03
N GLY A 42 46.67 9.31 -16.36
CA GLY A 42 45.44 9.03 -17.11
C GLY A 42 44.85 7.66 -16.78
N PHE A 43 45.69 6.63 -16.67
CA PHE A 43 45.25 5.28 -16.23
C PHE A 43 44.83 5.25 -14.77
N GLY A 44 45.48 6.02 -13.88
CA GLY A 44 45.06 6.19 -12.50
C GLY A 44 43.64 6.79 -12.38
N LEU A 45 43.36 7.84 -13.16
CA LEU A 45 42.02 8.44 -13.24
C LEU A 45 40.98 7.47 -13.80
N MET A 46 41.33 6.69 -14.82
CA MET A 46 40.45 5.65 -15.37
C MET A 46 40.16 4.55 -14.34
N GLY A 47 41.17 4.08 -13.60
CA GLY A 47 41.00 3.08 -12.53
C GLY A 47 40.10 3.59 -11.40
N VAL A 48 40.31 4.83 -10.95
CA VAL A 48 39.44 5.49 -9.97
C VAL A 48 38.01 5.65 -10.51
N GLY A 49 37.86 5.99 -11.79
CA GLY A 49 36.56 6.09 -12.46
C GLY A 49 35.80 4.76 -12.50
N VAL A 50 36.48 3.67 -12.84
CA VAL A 50 35.92 2.31 -12.83
C VAL A 50 35.54 1.90 -11.41
N ALA A 51 36.39 2.16 -10.42
CA ALA A 51 36.13 1.85 -9.02
C ALA A 51 34.91 2.63 -8.47
N LEU A 52 34.83 3.94 -8.72
CA LEU A 52 33.70 4.78 -8.32
C LEU A 52 32.40 4.35 -8.99
N SER A 53 32.45 4.00 -10.29
CA SER A 53 31.29 3.49 -11.02
C SER A 53 30.81 2.14 -10.47
N GLY A 54 31.75 1.25 -10.16
CA GLY A 54 31.47 -0.03 -9.51
C GLY A 54 30.83 0.15 -8.13
N LEU A 55 31.39 1.03 -7.30
CA LEU A 55 30.85 1.32 -5.96
C LEU A 55 29.45 1.94 -6.03
N LYS A 56 29.22 2.87 -6.95
CA LYS A 56 27.89 3.46 -7.17
C LYS A 56 26.87 2.39 -7.55
N ARG A 57 27.23 1.47 -8.45
CA ARG A 57 26.34 0.38 -8.89
C ARG A 57 26.08 -0.64 -7.79
N SER A 58 27.10 -1.01 -7.02
CA SER A 58 26.94 -1.92 -5.88
C SER A 58 26.10 -1.30 -4.77
N SER A 59 26.30 -0.02 -4.47
CA SER A 59 25.53 0.73 -3.48
C SER A 59 24.04 0.77 -3.83
N THR A 60 23.69 1.05 -5.08
CA THR A 60 22.28 1.05 -5.50
C THR A 60 21.65 -0.34 -5.45
N LEU A 61 22.39 -1.40 -5.81
CA LEU A 61 21.90 -2.78 -5.69
C LEU A 61 21.66 -3.18 -4.23
N LEU A 62 22.62 -2.89 -3.34
CA LEU A 62 22.50 -3.15 -1.91
C LEU A 62 21.34 -2.37 -1.30
N PHE A 63 21.20 -1.10 -1.66
CA PHE A 63 20.08 -0.26 -1.21
C PHE A 63 18.73 -0.85 -1.65
N ASN A 64 18.60 -1.27 -2.91
CA ASN A 64 17.37 -1.89 -3.41
C ASN A 64 17.05 -3.22 -2.71
N LEU A 65 18.05 -4.06 -2.46
CA LEU A 65 17.88 -5.32 -1.72
C LEU A 65 17.48 -5.06 -0.26
N ALA A 66 18.11 -4.07 0.38
CA ALA A 66 17.77 -3.65 1.72
C ALA A 66 16.33 -3.11 1.78
N GLN A 67 15.92 -2.26 0.84
CA GLN A 67 14.57 -1.72 0.76
C GLN A 67 13.53 -2.84 0.63
N ARG A 68 13.77 -3.83 -0.24
CA ARG A 68 12.86 -4.97 -0.44
C ARG A 68 12.77 -5.90 0.77
N ARG A 69 13.85 -6.06 1.54
CA ARG A 69 13.88 -6.99 2.69
C ARG A 69 13.42 -6.33 3.98
N LEU A 70 13.74 -5.05 4.17
CA LEU A 70 13.50 -4.32 5.41
C LEU A 70 12.17 -3.57 5.44
N LEU A 71 11.53 -3.33 4.29
CA LEU A 71 10.23 -2.68 4.21
C LEU A 71 9.14 -3.63 3.72
N VAL A 72 7.94 -3.42 4.25
CA VAL A 72 6.70 -4.04 3.78
C VAL A 72 5.76 -2.93 3.34
N THR A 73 5.13 -3.12 2.19
CA THR A 73 4.13 -2.22 1.64
C THR A 73 2.80 -2.93 1.52
N LEU A 74 1.74 -2.29 2.01
CA LEU A 74 0.35 -2.70 1.88
C LEU A 74 -0.35 -1.76 0.90
N GLU A 75 -0.99 -2.33 -0.12
CA GLU A 75 -1.76 -1.60 -1.12
C GLU A 75 -3.25 -1.65 -0.79
N ILE A 76 -3.92 -0.50 -0.82
CA ILE A 76 -5.36 -0.36 -0.67
C ILE A 76 -5.90 0.41 -1.89
N SER A 77 -6.71 -0.27 -2.70
CA SER A 77 -7.39 0.33 -3.86
C SER A 77 -8.62 1.14 -3.44
N SER A 78 -8.94 2.18 -4.21
CA SER A 78 -10.17 2.99 -4.06
C SER A 78 -11.47 2.18 -4.12
N LYS A 79 -11.45 0.98 -4.71
CA LYS A 79 -12.61 0.08 -4.77
C LYS A 79 -12.89 -0.60 -3.42
N ASP A 80 -11.89 -0.76 -2.57
CA ASP A 80 -12.06 -1.39 -1.27
C ASP A 80 -12.70 -0.41 -0.25
N ARG A 81 -13.62 -0.90 0.57
CA ARG A 81 -14.25 -0.11 1.65
C ARG A 81 -13.23 0.39 2.67
N SER A 82 -12.13 -0.35 2.85
CA SER A 82 -11.06 0.02 3.78
C SER A 82 -10.37 1.34 3.41
N TYR A 83 -10.42 1.75 2.13
CA TYR A 83 -9.90 3.02 1.62
C TYR A 83 -10.51 4.22 2.37
N LEU A 84 -11.84 4.29 2.40
CA LEU A 84 -12.58 5.38 3.04
C LEU A 84 -12.38 5.39 4.55
N TRP A 85 -12.34 4.21 5.17
CA TRP A 85 -12.09 4.11 6.61
C TRP A 85 -10.72 4.64 7.00
N PHE A 86 -9.70 4.28 6.21
CA PHE A 86 -8.35 4.74 6.43
C PHE A 86 -8.21 6.26 6.21
N LEU A 87 -8.79 6.82 5.15
CA LEU A 87 -8.75 8.27 4.92
C LEU A 87 -9.41 9.07 6.05
N ASN A 88 -10.56 8.61 6.56
CA ASN A 88 -11.25 9.24 7.69
C ASN A 88 -10.41 9.14 8.99
N TRP A 89 -9.80 7.99 9.23
CA TRP A 89 -8.86 7.85 10.35
C TRP A 89 -7.66 8.79 10.21
N MET A 90 -7.09 8.88 9.01
CA MET A 90 -5.90 9.69 8.73
C MET A 90 -6.18 11.18 8.80
N SER A 91 -7.36 11.65 8.39
CA SER A 91 -7.76 13.06 8.54
C SER A 91 -7.88 13.46 10.01
N LYS A 92 -8.42 12.56 10.87
CA LYS A 92 -8.45 12.75 12.32
C LYS A 92 -7.05 12.72 12.94
N GLN A 93 -6.16 11.84 12.45
CA GLN A 93 -4.80 11.70 12.95
C GLN A 93 -3.89 12.87 12.52
N SER A 94 -4.03 13.36 11.29
CA SER A 94 -3.33 14.53 10.76
C SER A 94 -3.67 15.81 11.53
N ARG A 95 -4.91 15.98 12.00
CA ARG A 95 -5.25 17.10 12.91
C ARG A 95 -4.47 17.08 14.22
N LYS A 96 -4.05 15.90 14.70
CA LYS A 96 -3.24 15.76 15.91
C LYS A 96 -1.74 15.93 15.64
N ASN A 97 -1.28 15.46 14.48
CA ASN A 97 0.11 15.56 14.05
C ASN A 97 0.19 16.48 12.82
N SER A 98 0.61 17.72 13.02
CA SER A 98 0.69 18.80 12.03
C SER A 98 1.67 18.55 10.86
N SER A 99 2.03 17.31 10.55
CA SER A 99 3.10 16.91 9.62
C SER A 99 2.63 16.57 8.20
N THR A 100 1.35 16.76 7.86
CA THR A 100 0.86 16.52 6.49
C THR A 100 0.88 17.82 5.69
N ASN A 101 1.85 17.95 4.77
CA ASN A 101 2.03 19.15 3.96
C ASN A 101 1.11 19.19 2.72
N GLN A 102 0.49 18.06 2.35
CA GLN A 102 -0.39 17.96 1.18
C GLN A 102 -1.83 17.68 1.64
N LEU A 103 -2.72 18.65 1.46
CA LEU A 103 -4.11 18.55 1.86
C LEU A 103 -4.99 18.61 0.61
N ALA A 104 -6.05 17.81 0.59
CA ALA A 104 -7.14 17.90 -0.35
C ALA A 104 -8.42 18.25 0.41
N ALA A 105 -9.27 19.07 -0.20
CA ALA A 105 -10.58 19.36 0.35
C ALA A 105 -11.56 18.26 -0.08
N GLU A 106 -12.22 17.65 0.90
CA GLU A 106 -13.42 16.86 0.70
C GLU A 106 -14.62 17.73 1.07
N THR A 107 -15.35 18.17 0.06
CA THR A 107 -16.53 19.02 0.22
C THR A 107 -17.76 18.13 0.29
N SER A 108 -18.40 18.09 1.46
CA SER A 108 -19.74 17.51 1.62
C SER A 108 -20.77 18.61 1.37
N TYR A 109 -21.20 18.71 0.11
CA TYR A 109 -22.33 19.58 -0.26
C TYR A 109 -23.65 18.86 0.01
N ARG A 110 -24.51 19.46 0.84
CA ARG A 110 -25.84 18.95 1.16
C ARG A 110 -26.89 19.97 0.76
N GLN A 111 -27.83 19.55 -0.05
CA GLN A 111 -29.05 20.30 -0.29
C GLN A 111 -30.14 19.69 0.60
N LEU A 112 -30.64 20.47 1.56
CA LEU A 112 -31.75 20.06 2.41
C LEU A 112 -33.07 20.17 1.64
N ALA A 113 -34.10 19.47 2.12
CA ALA A 113 -35.44 19.49 1.52
C ALA A 113 -36.05 20.90 1.49
N ASP A 114 -35.62 21.77 2.40
CA ASP A 114 -36.06 23.17 2.53
C ASP A 114 -35.36 24.10 1.52
N GLY A 115 -34.53 23.56 0.62
CA GLY A 115 -33.79 24.32 -0.39
C GLY A 115 -32.51 24.98 0.13
N THR A 116 -32.22 24.89 1.42
CA THR A 116 -30.98 25.39 2.02
C THR A 116 -29.79 24.48 1.71
N HIS A 117 -28.60 25.08 1.65
CA HIS A 117 -27.36 24.37 1.35
C HIS A 117 -26.46 24.35 2.59
N GLU A 118 -26.17 23.16 3.09
CA GLU A 118 -25.17 22.93 4.14
C GLU A 118 -23.89 22.42 3.46
N VAL A 119 -22.82 23.20 3.56
CA VAL A 119 -21.53 22.89 2.94
C VAL A 119 -20.52 22.65 4.03
N ASP A 120 -20.18 21.38 4.24
CA ASP A 120 -19.13 20.97 5.18
C ASP A 120 -17.83 20.76 4.42
N PHE A 121 -16.76 21.42 4.87
CA PHE A 121 -15.40 21.20 4.34
C PHE A 121 -14.60 20.32 5.30
N ALA A 122 -14.20 19.15 4.83
CA ALA A 122 -13.25 18.30 5.53
C ALA A 122 -11.90 18.32 4.81
N LEU A 123 -10.81 18.56 5.56
CA LEU A 123 -9.46 18.42 5.02
C LEU A 123 -9.04 16.96 5.14
N VAL A 124 -8.67 16.35 4.01
CA VAL A 124 -8.13 15.00 3.92
C VAL A 124 -6.71 15.01 3.35
N PRO A 125 -5.90 13.97 3.59
CA PRO A 125 -4.57 13.88 2.99
C PRO A 125 -4.67 13.84 1.46
N GLY A 126 -4.05 14.81 0.79
CA GLY A 126 -4.04 14.91 -0.68
C GLY A 126 -3.18 13.83 -1.35
N PRO A 127 -3.20 13.73 -2.69
CA PRO A 127 -2.27 12.88 -3.43
C PRO A 127 -0.80 13.23 -3.13
N GLY A 128 0.02 12.20 -2.92
CA GLY A 128 1.46 12.32 -2.64
C GLY A 128 1.88 11.60 -1.36
N ASN A 129 2.98 12.06 -0.75
CA ASN A 129 3.68 11.34 0.32
C ASN A 129 3.41 11.96 1.69
N HIS A 130 2.99 11.13 2.63
CA HIS A 130 2.70 11.51 4.02
C HIS A 130 3.44 10.60 4.98
N TYR A 131 3.83 11.13 6.12
CA TYR A 131 4.47 10.37 7.17
C TYR A 131 3.69 10.54 8.46
N PHE A 132 3.47 9.44 9.16
CA PHE A 132 2.90 9.47 10.49
C PHE A 132 3.54 8.41 11.38
N LYS A 133 3.46 8.65 12.68
CA LYS A 133 3.84 7.68 13.70
C LYS A 133 2.59 7.01 14.24
N PHE A 134 2.57 5.69 14.26
CA PHE A 134 1.51 4.89 14.86
C PHE A 134 2.09 3.93 15.87
N GLN A 135 1.60 4.06 17.11
CA GLN A 135 2.19 3.41 18.28
C GLN A 135 3.70 3.70 18.35
N ARG A 136 4.54 2.70 18.06
CA ARG A 136 6.01 2.77 18.09
C ARG A 136 6.69 2.79 16.72
N ALA A 137 5.92 2.71 15.62
CA ALA A 137 6.47 2.57 14.27
C ALA A 137 6.15 3.78 13.40
N TRP A 138 7.07 4.10 12.49
CA TRP A 138 6.87 5.08 11.44
C TRP A 138 6.23 4.42 10.22
N PHE A 139 5.28 5.12 9.63
CA PHE A 139 4.59 4.73 8.42
C PHE A 139 4.73 5.83 7.39
N GLN A 140 5.02 5.43 6.16
CA GLN A 140 4.88 6.26 4.98
C GLN A 140 3.59 5.88 4.27
N VAL A 141 2.78 6.87 3.93
CA VAL A 141 1.62 6.71 3.04
C VAL A 141 1.92 7.41 1.75
N LYS A 142 1.72 6.71 0.65
CA LYS A 142 1.70 7.32 -0.67
C LYS A 142 0.30 7.18 -1.26
N ARG A 143 -0.33 8.30 -1.57
CA ARG A 143 -1.61 8.33 -2.30
C ARG A 143 -1.33 8.68 -3.76
N GLU A 144 -1.59 7.76 -4.66
CA GLU A 144 -1.46 7.98 -6.10
C GLU A 144 -2.82 7.96 -6.77
N ARG A 145 -2.96 8.79 -7.81
CA ARG A 145 -4.12 8.80 -8.69
C ARG A 145 -3.64 8.39 -10.07
N ASP A 146 -4.20 7.32 -10.62
CA ASP A 146 -3.95 6.94 -11.99
C ASP A 146 -4.87 7.77 -12.91
N GLY A 147 -4.26 8.57 -13.78
CA GLY A 147 -4.99 9.43 -14.71
C GLY A 147 -5.57 8.70 -15.93
N LYS A 148 -5.17 7.44 -16.17
CA LYS A 148 -5.60 6.67 -17.36
C LYS A 148 -6.76 5.72 -17.07
N LEU A 149 -6.89 5.30 -15.82
CA LEU A 149 -7.94 4.39 -15.37
C LEU A 149 -9.03 5.21 -14.66
N ILE A 150 -10.20 5.26 -15.29
CA ILE A 150 -11.42 5.83 -14.69
C ILE A 150 -12.30 4.65 -14.32
N ASP A 151 -12.82 4.64 -13.10
CA ASP A 151 -13.83 3.66 -12.74
C ASP A 151 -15.12 4.00 -13.51
N LEU A 152 -15.53 3.08 -14.39
CA LEU A 152 -16.71 3.18 -15.24
C LEU A 152 -18.00 3.42 -14.43
N ASN A 153 -18.02 3.02 -13.15
CA ASN A 153 -19.20 3.15 -12.30
C ASN A 153 -19.28 4.49 -11.55
N SER A 154 -18.15 5.06 -11.14
CA SER A 154 -18.13 6.29 -10.32
C SER A 154 -17.70 7.53 -11.10
N GLY A 155 -17.10 7.37 -12.28
CA GLY A 155 -16.51 8.47 -13.03
C GLY A 155 -15.32 9.14 -12.32
N THR A 156 -14.86 8.57 -11.21
CA THR A 156 -13.70 9.07 -10.47
C THR A 156 -12.42 8.40 -10.98
N PRO A 157 -11.30 9.13 -11.07
CA PRO A 157 -10.01 8.53 -11.35
C PRO A 157 -9.68 7.45 -10.33
N TRP A 158 -9.02 6.38 -10.77
CA TRP A 158 -8.59 5.30 -9.89
C TRP A 158 -7.53 5.80 -8.90
N GLU A 159 -7.70 5.49 -7.62
CA GLU A 159 -6.77 5.92 -6.58
C GLU A 159 -6.24 4.72 -5.79
N THR A 160 -4.97 4.80 -5.43
CA THR A 160 -4.28 3.74 -4.68
C THR A 160 -3.54 4.36 -3.49
N LEU A 161 -3.71 3.74 -2.32
CA LEU A 161 -2.95 4.05 -1.11
C LEU A 161 -1.89 2.97 -0.87
N MET A 162 -0.64 3.37 -0.74
CA MET A 162 0.47 2.50 -0.40
C MET A 162 0.97 2.84 1.01
N LEU A 163 0.80 1.91 1.94
CA LEU A 163 1.27 2.02 3.32
C LEU A 163 2.58 1.25 3.46
N THR A 164 3.68 1.96 3.72
CA THR A 164 5.01 1.36 3.86
C THR A 164 5.52 1.49 5.30
N THR A 165 6.01 0.40 5.86
CA THR A 165 6.63 0.35 7.19
C THR A 165 7.75 -0.69 7.23
N LEU A 166 8.48 -0.79 8.34
CA LEU A 166 9.53 -1.81 8.51
C LEU A 166 8.92 -3.21 8.59
N SER A 167 9.56 -4.20 7.98
CA SER A 167 9.10 -5.60 7.94
C SER A 167 8.87 -6.20 9.34
N ARG A 168 9.62 -5.74 10.34
CA ARG A 168 9.47 -6.16 11.75
C ARG A 168 8.08 -5.80 12.30
N ASP A 169 7.55 -4.66 11.90
CA ASP A 169 6.33 -4.07 12.43
C ASP A 169 5.10 -4.39 11.55
N ARG A 170 5.21 -5.35 10.63
CA ARG A 170 4.13 -5.77 9.70
C ARG A 170 2.78 -6.05 10.38
N LYS A 171 2.79 -6.55 11.62
CA LYS A 171 1.56 -6.85 12.38
C LYS A 171 0.75 -5.58 12.67
N LEU A 172 1.44 -4.45 12.84
CA LEU A 172 0.80 -3.16 13.11
C LEU A 172 -0.04 -2.65 11.94
N LEU A 173 0.21 -3.10 10.70
CA LEU A 173 -0.64 -2.76 9.54
C LEU A 173 -2.07 -3.26 9.75
N VAL A 174 -2.24 -4.48 10.26
CA VAL A 174 -3.56 -5.06 10.53
C VAL A 174 -4.25 -4.33 11.68
N ASP A 175 -3.50 -4.01 12.73
CA ASP A 175 -4.04 -3.29 13.89
C ASP A 175 -4.46 -1.86 13.53
N LEU A 176 -3.69 -1.20 12.66
CA LEU A 176 -4.02 0.10 12.07
C LEU A 176 -5.34 0.04 11.29
N LEU A 177 -5.53 -0.96 10.43
CA LEU A 177 -6.78 -1.14 9.69
C LEU A 177 -7.97 -1.42 10.61
N LYS A 178 -7.78 -2.23 11.66
CA LYS A 178 -8.82 -2.48 12.67
C LYS A 178 -9.21 -1.19 13.40
N GLU A 179 -8.23 -0.36 13.75
CA GLU A 179 -8.47 0.93 14.38
C GLU A 179 -9.23 1.87 13.43
N ALA A 180 -8.79 2.00 12.19
CA ALA A 180 -9.45 2.80 11.18
C ALA A 180 -10.92 2.39 10.99
N LYS A 181 -11.17 1.08 10.85
CA LYS A 181 -12.53 0.52 10.83
C LYS A 181 -13.31 0.92 12.08
N SER A 182 -12.73 0.78 13.27
CA SER A 182 -13.42 1.12 14.52
C SER A 182 -13.79 2.60 14.62
N VAL A 183 -12.93 3.50 14.11
CA VAL A 183 -13.17 4.94 14.10
C VAL A 183 -14.29 5.32 13.13
N SER A 184 -14.34 4.69 11.96
CA SER A 184 -15.45 4.86 11.02
C SER A 184 -16.74 4.27 11.57
N MET A 185 -16.69 3.06 12.13
CA MET A 185 -17.84 2.41 12.75
C MET A 185 -18.39 3.23 13.90
N ARG A 186 -17.58 3.83 14.77
CA ARG A 186 -18.05 4.76 15.82
C ARG A 186 -18.73 6.01 15.28
N THR A 187 -18.35 6.45 14.08
CA THR A 187 -18.98 7.61 13.42
C THR A 187 -20.35 7.21 12.80
N GLU A 188 -20.48 5.94 12.42
CA GLU A 188 -21.71 5.31 11.92
C GLU A 188 -22.54 4.63 13.02
N GLU A 189 -22.00 4.49 14.23
CA GLU A 189 -22.64 3.86 15.37
C GLU A 189 -23.89 4.65 15.71
N GLY A 190 -25.01 3.93 15.80
CA GLY A 190 -26.30 4.58 16.01
C GLY A 190 -26.90 5.19 14.75
N LYS A 191 -26.35 4.96 13.55
CA LYS A 191 -26.99 5.34 12.27
C LYS A 191 -27.54 4.12 11.52
N ILE A 192 -28.54 4.34 10.67
CA ILE A 192 -29.21 3.38 9.80
C ILE A 192 -28.93 3.83 8.36
N VAL A 193 -28.27 2.96 7.59
CA VAL A 193 -28.10 3.16 6.15
C VAL A 193 -29.31 2.58 5.44
N ILE A 194 -30.05 3.42 4.71
CA ILE A 194 -31.16 2.97 3.86
C ILE A 194 -30.56 2.53 2.53
N TYR A 195 -30.96 1.37 2.01
CA TYR A 195 -30.59 0.93 0.67
C TYR A 195 -31.82 1.02 -0.23
N THR A 196 -31.64 1.47 -1.47
CA THR A 196 -32.68 1.47 -2.48
C THR A 196 -32.20 0.79 -3.75
N SER A 197 -33.14 0.27 -4.52
CA SER A 197 -32.90 -0.27 -5.86
C SER A 197 -33.24 0.81 -6.89
N SER A 198 -32.35 1.80 -7.07
CA SER A 198 -32.56 2.87 -8.05
C SER A 198 -31.97 2.47 -9.42
N GLY A 199 -32.83 2.09 -10.36
CA GLY A 199 -32.48 2.01 -11.79
C GLY A 199 -31.66 0.80 -12.25
N GLY A 200 -31.63 -0.30 -11.50
CA GLY A 200 -30.91 -1.52 -11.90
C GLY A 200 -31.14 -2.71 -10.96
N ALA A 201 -30.35 -3.77 -11.13
CA ALA A 201 -30.38 -5.01 -10.34
C ALA A 201 -29.51 -4.97 -9.06
N GLU A 202 -29.02 -3.80 -8.66
CA GLU A 202 -28.08 -3.63 -7.55
C GLU A 202 -28.67 -2.74 -6.45
N TRP A 203 -28.45 -3.14 -5.19
CA TRP A 203 -28.80 -2.33 -4.02
C TRP A 203 -27.72 -1.29 -3.76
N ARG A 204 -28.11 0.00 -3.71
CA ARG A 204 -27.19 1.09 -3.41
C ARG A 204 -27.64 1.84 -2.16
N PRO A 205 -26.70 2.33 -1.33
CA PRO A 205 -27.03 3.24 -0.24
C PRO A 205 -27.81 4.45 -0.78
N PHE A 206 -28.93 4.77 -0.13
CA PHE A 206 -29.82 5.87 -0.48
C PHE A 206 -29.81 6.91 0.62
N GLY A 207 -29.39 8.12 0.27
CA GLY A 207 -29.24 9.22 1.22
C GLY A 207 -28.14 8.96 2.25
N GLN A 208 -28.10 9.82 3.28
CA GLN A 208 -27.13 9.71 4.35
C GLN A 208 -27.60 8.73 5.44
N PRO A 209 -26.66 8.10 6.16
CA PRO A 209 -27.00 7.29 7.33
C PRO A 209 -27.81 8.12 8.35
N ARG A 210 -29.05 7.71 8.62
CA ARG A 210 -29.96 8.42 9.53
C ARG A 210 -29.74 7.98 10.97
N THR A 211 -29.90 8.87 11.95
CA THR A 211 -29.85 8.47 13.35
C THR A 211 -30.93 7.44 13.66
N LYS A 212 -30.60 6.42 14.47
CA LYS A 212 -31.55 5.42 14.95
C LYS A 212 -32.60 6.14 15.79
N ARG A 213 -33.83 6.18 15.29
CA ARG A 213 -34.97 6.69 16.06
C ARG A 213 -35.17 5.76 17.28
N PRO A 214 -35.15 6.28 18.52
CA PRO A 214 -35.34 5.44 19.69
C PRO A 214 -36.74 4.84 19.67
N LEU A 215 -36.86 3.55 20.01
CA LEU A 215 -38.15 2.84 19.97
C LEU A 215 -39.20 3.46 20.90
N SER A 216 -38.77 4.14 21.97
CA SER A 216 -39.64 4.90 22.87
C SER A 216 -40.38 6.05 22.17
N SER A 217 -39.83 6.62 21.09
CA SER A 217 -40.46 7.72 20.35
C SER A 217 -41.59 7.30 19.40
N VAL A 218 -41.84 5.99 19.27
CA VAL A 218 -42.98 5.43 18.53
C VAL A 218 -44.04 5.06 19.56
N VAL A 219 -45.18 5.72 19.53
CA VAL A 219 -46.31 5.46 20.42
C VAL A 219 -47.23 4.46 19.73
N LEU A 220 -47.42 3.30 20.34
CA LEU A 220 -48.30 2.21 19.89
C LEU A 220 -49.18 1.78 21.07
N ASP A 221 -50.21 0.99 20.80
CA ASP A 221 -51.04 0.40 21.83
C ASP A 221 -50.21 -0.41 22.84
N GLN A 222 -50.67 -0.42 24.09
CA GLN A 222 -49.98 -1.05 25.20
C GLN A 222 -49.73 -2.54 24.93
N GLY A 223 -48.49 -3.00 25.11
CA GLY A 223 -48.10 -4.41 24.92
C GLY A 223 -47.76 -4.79 23.48
N MET A 224 -48.15 -4.00 22.48
CA MET A 224 -47.89 -4.31 21.06
C MET A 224 -46.40 -4.27 20.74
N LYS A 225 -45.71 -3.23 21.24
CA LYS A 225 -44.27 -3.02 21.07
C LYS A 225 -43.47 -4.16 21.72
N GLU A 226 -43.85 -4.52 22.94
CA GLU A 226 -43.19 -5.55 23.74
C GLU A 226 -43.32 -6.92 23.07
N THR A 227 -44.52 -7.24 22.58
CA THR A 227 -44.81 -8.49 21.87
C THR A 227 -44.00 -8.61 20.58
N LEU A 228 -43.96 -7.55 19.76
CA LEU A 228 -43.21 -7.54 18.50
C LEU A 228 -41.70 -7.70 18.75
N VAL A 229 -41.15 -6.97 19.73
CA VAL A 229 -39.72 -7.07 20.08
C VAL A 229 -39.38 -8.46 20.64
N ALA A 230 -40.26 -9.04 21.45
CA ALA A 230 -40.07 -10.39 21.99
C ALA A 230 -40.04 -11.43 20.86
N ASP A 231 -40.98 -11.38 19.92
CA ASP A 231 -41.04 -12.30 18.78
C ASP A 231 -39.79 -12.20 17.89
N ILE A 232 -39.33 -10.97 17.58
CA ILE A 232 -38.12 -10.76 16.78
C ILE A 232 -36.89 -11.33 17.50
N LYS A 233 -36.75 -11.11 18.82
CA LYS A 233 -35.64 -11.67 19.61
C LYS A 233 -35.69 -13.19 19.66
N GLU A 234 -36.88 -13.78 19.80
CA GLU A 234 -37.09 -15.22 19.78
C GLU A 234 -36.72 -15.82 18.42
N PHE A 235 -37.18 -15.21 17.32
CA PHE A 235 -36.82 -15.62 15.97
C PHE A 235 -35.29 -15.59 15.77
N MET A 236 -34.62 -14.49 16.17
CA MET A 236 -33.16 -14.36 16.09
C MET A 236 -32.42 -15.46 16.88
N GLY A 237 -32.99 -15.92 18.01
CA GLY A 237 -32.43 -16.99 18.82
C GLY A 237 -32.65 -18.41 18.28
N ARG A 238 -33.57 -18.59 17.32
CA ARG A 238 -34.02 -19.91 16.83
C ARG A 238 -33.33 -20.39 15.55
N ALA A 239 -32.25 -19.75 15.10
CA ALA A 239 -31.55 -20.13 13.86
C ALA A 239 -31.23 -21.63 13.74
N ARG A 240 -30.77 -22.27 14.83
CA ARG A 240 -30.50 -23.72 14.86
C ARG A 240 -31.75 -24.57 14.64
N TRP A 241 -32.85 -24.22 15.31
CA TRP A 241 -34.12 -24.95 15.21
C TRP A 241 -34.66 -24.99 13.77
N TYR A 242 -34.49 -23.89 13.01
CA TYR A 242 -34.84 -23.81 11.58
C TYR A 242 -33.91 -24.71 10.74
N GLY A 243 -32.60 -24.66 11.01
CA GLY A 243 -31.60 -25.48 10.34
C GLY A 243 -31.84 -26.98 10.51
N ASP A 244 -32.09 -27.42 11.74
CA ASP A 244 -32.33 -28.84 12.08
C ASP A 244 -33.57 -29.42 11.39
N ARG A 245 -34.53 -28.56 11.02
CA ARG A 245 -35.79 -28.94 10.37
C ARG A 245 -35.79 -28.70 8.87
N GLY A 246 -34.71 -28.16 8.30
CA GLY A 246 -34.65 -27.81 6.89
C GLY A 246 -35.62 -26.70 6.47
N ILE A 247 -36.11 -25.90 7.41
CA ILE A 247 -37.06 -24.81 7.13
C ILE A 247 -36.26 -23.54 6.80
N PRO A 248 -36.59 -22.80 5.73
CA PRO A 248 -35.92 -21.54 5.42
C PRO A 248 -35.98 -20.55 6.59
N TYR A 249 -34.82 -20.02 7.00
CA TYR A 249 -34.70 -19.08 8.10
C TYR A 249 -35.17 -17.67 7.68
N ARG A 250 -36.49 -17.47 7.63
CA ARG A 250 -37.16 -16.22 7.23
C ARG A 250 -38.39 -15.98 8.09
N ARG A 251 -38.69 -14.72 8.40
CA ARG A 251 -39.88 -14.29 9.15
C ARG A 251 -40.48 -13.07 8.46
N GLY A 252 -41.77 -13.13 8.14
CA GLY A 252 -42.52 -12.01 7.57
C GLY A 252 -43.38 -11.34 8.64
N TYR A 253 -43.45 -10.01 8.62
CA TYR A 253 -44.34 -9.21 9.46
C TYR A 253 -45.27 -8.40 8.58
N LEU A 254 -46.57 -8.40 8.87
CA LEU A 254 -47.57 -7.56 8.21
C LEU A 254 -48.07 -6.52 9.20
N LEU A 255 -47.71 -5.25 8.96
CA LEU A 255 -48.18 -4.12 9.75
C LEU A 255 -49.24 -3.37 8.94
N HIS A 256 -50.49 -3.35 9.43
CA HIS A 256 -51.63 -2.73 8.74
C HIS A 256 -52.32 -1.68 9.61
N GLY A 257 -53.09 -0.78 8.98
CA GLY A 257 -53.84 0.29 9.65
C GLY A 257 -53.93 1.56 8.79
N PRO A 258 -54.65 2.60 9.25
CA PRO A 258 -54.83 3.86 8.53
C PRO A 258 -53.50 4.55 8.16
N PRO A 259 -53.44 5.37 7.09
CA PRO A 259 -52.24 6.15 6.77
C PRO A 259 -51.87 7.07 7.95
N GLY A 260 -50.57 7.28 8.18
CA GLY A 260 -50.09 8.10 9.30
C GLY A 260 -50.00 7.39 10.67
N SER A 261 -50.36 6.11 10.77
CA SER A 261 -50.34 5.36 12.05
C SER A 261 -48.93 4.91 12.53
N GLY A 262 -47.84 5.52 12.04
CA GLY A 262 -46.48 5.22 12.51
C GLY A 262 -45.87 3.88 12.07
N LYS A 263 -46.32 3.29 10.95
CA LYS A 263 -45.82 2.01 10.43
C LYS A 263 -44.41 2.07 9.80
N SER A 264 -44.02 3.23 9.28
CA SER A 264 -42.83 3.47 8.44
C SER A 264 -41.77 4.31 9.13
#